data_AF-A0A0L8GRL0-F1
#
_entry.id   AF-A0A0L8GRL0-F1
#
_cell.length_a   1.000
_cell.length_b   1.000
_cell.length_c   1.000
_cell.angle_alpha   90.00
_cell.angle_beta   90.00
_cell.angle_gamma   90.00
#
_symmetry.space_group_name_H-M   'P 1'
#
loop_
_entity.id
_entity.type
_entity.pdbx_description
1 polymer ?
#
loop_
_entity_poly.entity_id
_entity_poly.type
_entity_poly.pdbx_seq_one_letter_code
_entity_poly.pdbx_strand_id
1 'polypeptide(L)' 'FNRTWCNTLWDTALCWPQTLANVVVTLQCPKNIPGVNTKQNATRVCNENGTWNEKANYTSCFTDDYKINVTSILAFN' A
#
# COMPACT_ATOMS: atom_id res chain seq x y z
N PHE A 1 10.74 -21.10 17.83
CA PHE A 1 10.59 -19.83 17.09
C PHE A 1 9.18 -19.75 16.55
N ASN A 2 8.28 -19.00 17.19
CA ASN A 2 6.97 -18.74 16.61
C ASN A 2 7.15 -17.65 15.55
N ARG A 3 6.80 -17.92 14.29
CA ARG A 3 6.90 -16.92 13.23
C ARG A 3 5.54 -16.24 13.10
N THR A 4 5.55 -14.91 13.25
CA THR A 4 4.37 -14.06 13.09
C THR A 4 4.35 -13.48 11.68
N TRP A 5 3.16 -13.38 11.08
CA TRP A 5 2.98 -12.92 9.71
C TRP A 5 1.71 -12.10 9.60
N CYS A 6 1.68 -11.20 8.62
CA CYS A 6 0.44 -10.64 8.11
C CYS A 6 -0.07 -11.50 6.96
N ASN A 7 -1.36 -11.85 6.98
CA ASN A 7 -2.01 -12.62 5.92
C ASN A 7 -2.14 -11.82 4.64
N THR A 8 -2.38 -12.48 3.50
CA THR A 8 -2.68 -11.80 2.24
C THR A 8 -3.89 -10.87 2.40
N LEU A 9 -3.80 -9.66 1.85
CA LEU A 9 -4.85 -8.64 1.96
C LEU A 9 -5.03 -7.87 0.65
N TRP A 10 -6.28 -7.75 0.19
CA TRP A 10 -6.65 -6.86 -0.91
C TRP A 10 -7.15 -5.54 -0.34
N ASP A 11 -6.56 -4.42 -0.75
CA ASP A 11 -6.92 -3.08 -0.24
C ASP A 11 -7.72 -2.22 -1.23
N THR A 12 -8.39 -2.87 -2.20
CA THR A 12 -9.06 -2.24 -3.37
C THR A 12 -8.16 -1.73 -4.48
N ALA A 13 -6.83 -1.77 -4.31
CA ALA A 13 -5.86 -1.34 -5.33
C ALA A 13 -4.77 -2.39 -5.60
N LEU A 14 -4.16 -2.96 -4.57
CA LEU A 14 -3.12 -3.98 -4.65
C LEU A 14 -3.41 -5.18 -3.75
N CYS A 15 -2.92 -6.35 -4.20
CA CYS A 15 -2.91 -7.57 -3.40
C CYS A 15 -1.60 -7.61 -2.62
N TRP A 16 -1.66 -7.36 -1.32
CA TRP A 16 -0.53 -7.44 -0.41
C TRP A 16 -0.26 -8.90 -0.07
N PRO A 17 0.91 -9.47 -0.43
CA PRO A 17 1.22 -10.87 -0.19
C PRO A 17 1.42 -11.14 1.30
N GLN A 18 1.28 -12.41 1.71
CA GLN A 18 1.67 -12.83 3.05
C GLN A 18 3.12 -12.42 3.33
N THR A 19 3.33 -11.76 4.48
CA THR A 19 4.61 -11.12 4.81
C THR A 19 4.96 -11.37 6.27
N LEU A 20 6.25 -11.58 6.56
CA LEU A 20 6.76 -11.65 7.93
C LEU A 20 6.41 -10.39 8.74
N ALA A 21 6.14 -10.57 10.03
CA ALA A 21 6.02 -9.47 10.96
C ALA A 21 7.29 -8.61 10.98
N ASN A 22 7.12 -7.31 11.21
CA ASN A 22 8.19 -6.29 11.20
C ASN A 22 8.85 -6.06 9.83
N VAL A 23 8.08 -6.16 8.75
CA VAL A 23 8.57 -5.96 7.38
C VAL A 23 7.74 -4.91 6.66
N VAL A 24 8.42 -4.07 5.87
CA VAL A 24 7.78 -3.16 4.93
C VAL A 24 7.75 -3.82 3.54
N VAL A 25 6.56 -4.01 3.00
CA VAL A 25 6.35 -4.51 1.65
C VAL A 25 6.30 -3.35 0.68
N THR A 26 6.96 -3.51 -0.46
CA THR A 26 6.96 -2.55 -1.56
C THR A 26 6.47 -3.24 -2.83
N LEU A 27 5.44 -2.69 -3.46
CA LEU A 27 4.87 -3.18 -4.71
C LEU A 27 4.79 -2.04 -5.74
N GLN A 28 4.84 -2.36 -7.02
CA GLN A 28 4.61 -1.36 -8.07
C GLN A 28 3.19 -0.80 -7.99
N CYS A 29 3.04 0.49 -8.31
CA CYS A 29 1.74 1.14 -8.37
C CYS A 29 0.79 0.41 -9.35
N PRO A 30 -0.52 0.31 -9.02
CA PRO A 30 -1.50 -0.50 -9.75
C PRO A 30 -1.77 0.05 -11.15
N LYS A 31 -1.51 -0.75 -12.19
CA LYS A 31 -1.68 -0.31 -13.59
C LYS A 31 -3.12 -0.03 -14.01
N ASN A 32 -4.09 -0.52 -13.25
CA ASN A 32 -5.52 -0.41 -13.53
C ASN A 32 -6.16 0.88 -12.96
N ILE A 33 -5.41 1.71 -12.24
CA ILE A 33 -5.92 3.00 -11.72
C ILE A 33 -5.50 4.13 -12.67
N PRO A 34 -6.44 4.86 -13.29
CA PRO A 34 -6.09 6.00 -14.14
C PRO A 34 -5.34 7.09 -13.38
N GLY A 35 -4.27 7.63 -13.96
CA GLY A 35 -3.50 8.73 -13.37
C GLY A 35 -2.36 8.30 -12.42
N VAL A 36 -2.20 7.01 -12.13
CA VAL A 36 -1.04 6.53 -11.36
C VAL A 36 0.23 6.45 -12.20
N ASN A 37 1.37 6.78 -11.57
CA ASN A 37 2.68 6.52 -12.13
C ASN A 37 3.11 5.07 -11.84
N THR A 38 2.95 4.19 -12.83
CA THR A 38 3.28 2.76 -12.72
C THR A 38 4.78 2.45 -12.59
N LYS A 39 5.65 3.46 -12.74
CA LYS A 39 7.10 3.32 -12.47
C LYS A 39 7.44 3.55 -11.00
N GLN A 40 6.50 4.04 -10.20
CA GLN A 40 6.64 4.27 -8.78
C GLN A 40 6.12 3.07 -7.99
N ASN A 41 6.30 3.11 -6.66
CA ASN A 41 5.89 2.03 -5.78
C ASN A 41 4.98 2.52 -4.65
N ALA A 42 4.11 1.63 -4.20
CA ALA A 42 3.34 1.74 -2.97
C ALA A 42 3.98 0.88 -1.88
N THR A 43 3.82 1.27 -0.62
CA THR A 43 4.35 0.51 0.52
C THR A 43 3.31 0.22 1.58
N ARG A 44 3.47 -0.90 2.30
CA ARG A 44 2.64 -1.22 3.48
C ARG A 44 3.46 -1.94 4.52
N VAL A 45 3.22 -1.60 5.78
CA VAL A 45 3.93 -2.18 6.93
C VAL A 45 3.14 -3.35 7.49
N CYS A 46 3.82 -4.48 7.67
CA CYS A 46 3.38 -5.58 8.51
C CYS A 46 3.98 -5.40 9.91
N ASN A 47 3.15 -5.13 10.91
CA ASN A 47 3.59 -4.84 12.27
C ASN A 47 4.11 -6.10 12.98
N GLU A 48 4.85 -5.90 14.08
CA GLU A 48 5.43 -6.98 14.88
C GLU A 48 4.39 -7.96 15.44
N ASN A 49 3.15 -7.50 15.65
CA ASN A 49 2.02 -8.30 16.12
C ASN A 49 1.31 -9.10 15.00
N GLY A 50 1.79 -9.03 13.75
CA GLY A 50 1.19 -9.74 12.61
C GLY A 50 -0.05 -9.07 12.03
N THR A 51 -0.28 -7.79 12.32
CA THR A 51 -1.34 -7.01 11.67
C THR A 51 -0.77 -6.02 10.67
N TRP A 52 -1.49 -5.82 9.57
CA TRP A 52 -1.15 -4.75 8.63
C TRP A 52 -1.41 -3.38 9.24
N ASN A 53 -0.63 -2.38 8.82
CA ASN A 53 -1.07 -1.00 8.96
C ASN A 53 -2.43 -0.80 8.29
N GLU A 54 -3.26 0.03 8.90
CA GLU A 54 -4.63 0.31 8.47
C GLU A 54 -4.65 0.75 6.99
N LYS A 55 -3.74 1.65 6.62
CA LYS A 55 -3.57 2.15 5.26
C LYS A 55 -2.20 1.80 4.68
N ALA A 56 -2.16 1.54 3.38
CA ALA A 56 -0.93 1.53 2.60
C ALA A 56 -0.58 2.95 2.12
N ASN A 57 0.70 3.18 1.83
CA ASN A 57 1.21 4.44 1.33
C ASN A 57 1.31 4.39 -0.21
N TYR A 58 0.46 5.16 -0.88
CA TYR A 58 0.45 5.35 -2.33
C TYR A 58 0.92 6.74 -2.75
N THR A 59 1.52 7.53 -1.85
CA THR A 59 1.86 8.94 -2.11
C THR A 59 2.79 9.11 -3.30
N SER A 60 3.70 8.17 -3.54
CA SER A 60 4.59 8.16 -4.71
C SER A 60 3.88 7.78 -6.02
N CYS A 61 2.72 7.13 -5.96
CA CYS A 61 1.96 6.75 -7.14
C CYS A 61 1.27 7.93 -7.82
N PHE A 62 1.12 9.06 -7.14
CA PHE A 62 0.36 10.21 -7.61
C PHE A 62 1.22 11.47 -7.61
N THR A 63 1.08 12.30 -8.65
CA THR A 63 1.68 13.64 -8.69
C THR A 63 0.91 14.58 -7.76
N ASP A 64 1.54 15.69 -7.35
CA ASP A 64 0.91 16.65 -6.44
C ASP A 64 -0.38 17.25 -7.02
N ASP A 65 -0.43 17.49 -8.34
CA ASP A 65 -1.63 17.93 -9.05
C ASP A 65 -2.80 16.92 -8.98
N TYR A 66 -2.49 15.62 -8.90
CA TYR A 66 -3.49 14.55 -8.78
C TYR A 66 -3.89 14.34 -7.31
N LYS A 67 -2.98 14.54 -6.35
CA LYS A 67 -3.30 14.47 -4.91
C LYS A 67 -4.40 15.46 -4.53
N ILE A 68 -4.41 16.67 -5.11
CA ILE A 68 -5.46 17.68 -4.88
C ILE A 68 -6.85 17.18 -5.33
N ASN A 69 -6.92 16.37 -6.39
CA ASN A 69 -8.19 15.86 -6.95
C ASN A 69 -8.67 14.54 -6.33
N VAL A 70 -7.80 13.81 -5.62
CA VAL A 70 -8.13 12.47 -5.08
C VAL A 70 -8.17 12.45 -3.57
N THR A 71 -7.51 13.37 -2.87
CA THR A 71 -7.68 13.55 -1.42
C THR A 71 -9.14 13.83 -1.03
N SER A 72 -9.95 14.33 -1.96
CA SER A 72 -11.40 14.50 -1.84
C SER A 72 -12.23 13.22 -2.08
N ILE A 73 -11.65 12.16 -2.66
CA ILE A 73 -12.36 10.92 -3.07
C ILE A 73 -11.82 9.68 -2.33
N LEU A 74 -10.52 9.63 -2.04
CA LEU A 74 -9.84 8.57 -1.31
C LEU A 74 -8.83 9.23 -0.38
N ALA A 75 -9.05 9.11 0.93
CA ALA A 75 -8.19 9.67 1.98
C ALA A 75 -6.82 8.96 2.02
N PHE A 76 -5.96 9.26 1.05
CA PHE A 76 -4.52 9.13 1.17
C PHE A 76 -4.10 10.15 2.22
N ASN A 77 -3.76 9.65 3.42
CA ASN A 77 -3.39 10.48 4.57
C ASN A 77 -2.36 11.55 4.23
#